data_AF-A0A2V8PXB3-F1
#
_entry.id   AF-A0A2V8PXB3-F1
#
_cell.length_a   1.000
_cell.length_b   1.000
_cell.length_c   1.000
_cell.angle_alpha   90.00
_cell.angle_beta   90.00
_cell.angle_gamma   90.00
#
_symmetry.space_group_name_H-M   'P 1'
#
loop_
_entity.id
_entity.type
_entity.pdbx_description
1 polymer ?
#
loop_
_entity_poly.entity_id
_entity_poly.type
_entity_poly.pdbx_seq_one_letter_code
_entity_poly.pdbx_strand_id
1 'polypeptide(L)'
;MFRGGCFFAAVAAEFDGRPGPVRDRIAEIMKEWLATLRNTIVEAQDAGQLAKGLDATQLAFEVNSLELGANWEFQLYGDQGSFARAREAIRERLARYATTAGAPLLSLTKTKTKQTRVRT
;
A
#
# COMPACT_ATOMS: atom_id res chain seq x y z
N MET A 1 10.61 8.39 -8.10
CA MET A 1 9.19 8.82 -8.07
C MET A 1 9.02 9.82 -9.20
N PHE A 2 8.09 9.56 -10.13
CA PHE A 2 7.86 10.47 -11.27
C PHE A 2 7.22 11.78 -10.78
N ARG A 3 7.41 12.88 -11.53
CA ARG A 3 6.85 14.19 -11.16
C ARG A 3 5.31 14.18 -11.02
N GLY A 4 4.61 13.26 -11.68
CA GLY A 4 3.15 13.09 -11.62
C GLY A 4 2.65 11.97 -10.69
N GLY A 5 3.47 11.49 -9.75
CA GLY A 5 3.04 10.46 -8.80
C GLY A 5 3.15 9.03 -9.35
N CYS A 6 2.21 8.17 -8.96
CA CYS A 6 2.16 6.79 -9.43
C CYS A 6 1.72 6.73 -10.91
N PHE A 7 2.65 6.35 -11.79
CA PHE A 7 2.38 6.18 -13.23
C PHE A 7 1.20 5.23 -13.48
N PHE A 8 1.19 4.07 -12.82
CA PHE A 8 0.16 3.04 -13.01
C PHE A 8 -1.23 3.51 -12.56
N ALA A 9 -1.31 4.31 -11.49
CA ALA A 9 -2.59 4.90 -11.08
C ALA A 9 -3.15 5.83 -12.16
N ALA A 10 -2.31 6.66 -12.77
CA ALA A 10 -2.73 7.58 -13.84
C ALA A 10 -3.17 6.84 -15.10
N VAL A 11 -2.35 5.91 -15.60
CA VAL A 11 -2.70 5.19 -16.85
C VAL A 11 -3.85 4.21 -16.66
N ALA A 12 -4.02 3.62 -15.47
CA ALA A 12 -5.19 2.80 -15.19
C ALA A 12 -6.48 3.63 -15.29
N ALA A 13 -6.51 4.82 -14.69
CA ALA A 13 -7.67 5.71 -14.77
C ALA A 13 -7.93 6.24 -16.20
N GLU A 14 -6.89 6.42 -17.02
CA GLU A 14 -7.07 6.90 -18.40
C GLU A 14 -7.56 5.81 -19.36
N PHE A 15 -7.14 4.56 -19.16
CA PHE A 15 -7.34 3.47 -20.12
C PHE A 15 -8.33 2.38 -19.68
N ASP A 16 -8.86 2.38 -18.46
CA ASP A 16 -9.75 1.32 -17.97
C ASP A 16 -10.99 1.04 -18.84
N GLY A 17 -11.60 2.10 -19.39
CA GLY A 17 -12.75 2.06 -20.30
C GLY A 17 -12.38 2.02 -21.79
N ARG A 18 -11.11 1.80 -22.14
CA ARG A 18 -10.61 1.79 -23.52
C ARG A 18 -10.09 0.40 -23.90
N PRO A 19 -10.95 -0.49 -24.45
CA PRO A 19 -10.51 -1.82 -24.89
C PRO A 19 -9.32 -1.73 -25.85
N GLY A 20 -8.30 -2.55 -25.62
CA GLY A 20 -7.10 -2.58 -26.45
C GLY A 20 -5.85 -3.03 -25.70
N PRO A 21 -4.73 -3.22 -26.42
CA PRO A 21 -3.51 -3.83 -25.88
C PRO A 21 -2.90 -3.06 -24.71
N VAL A 22 -3.06 -1.73 -24.67
CA VAL A 22 -2.59 -0.89 -23.56
C VAL A 22 -3.36 -1.20 -22.28
N ARG A 23 -4.71 -1.19 -22.36
CA ARG A 23 -5.60 -1.51 -21.24
C ARG A 23 -5.35 -2.93 -20.72
N ASP A 24 -5.14 -3.89 -21.62
CA ASP A 24 -4.87 -5.27 -21.23
C ASP A 24 -3.53 -5.39 -20.50
N ARG A 25 -2.47 -4.72 -20.98
CA ARG A 25 -1.18 -4.74 -20.28
C ARG A 25 -1.26 -4.06 -18.90
N ILE A 26 -1.98 -2.95 -18.78
CA ILE A 26 -2.21 -2.29 -17.50
C ILE A 26 -2.98 -3.22 -16.56
N ALA A 27 -4.04 -3.87 -17.03
CA ALA A 27 -4.82 -4.81 -16.23
C ALA A 27 -3.96 -5.97 -15.69
N GLU A 28 -3.08 -6.54 -16.51
CA GLU A 28 -2.15 -7.58 -16.06
C GLU A 28 -1.19 -7.06 -14.97
N ILE A 29 -0.60 -5.88 -15.15
CA ILE A 29 0.29 -5.29 -14.14
C ILE A 29 -0.45 -5.02 -12.83
N MET A 30 -1.69 -4.50 -12.89
CA MET A 30 -2.49 -4.26 -11.69
C MET A 30 -2.91 -5.56 -10.98
N LYS A 31 -3.17 -6.63 -11.74
CA LYS A 31 -3.40 -7.97 -11.16
C LYS A 31 -2.14 -8.52 -10.49
N GLU A 32 -0.97 -8.38 -11.11
CA GLU A 32 0.32 -8.78 -10.53
C GLU A 32 0.59 -8.03 -9.23
N TRP A 33 0.27 -6.73 -9.18
CA TRP A 33 0.37 -5.91 -7.97
C TRP A 33 -0.53 -6.42 -6.84
N LEU A 34 -1.82 -6.60 -7.11
CA LEU A 34 -2.77 -7.12 -6.10
C LEU A 34 -2.42 -8.55 -5.65
N ALA A 35 -1.94 -9.39 -6.56
CA ALA A 35 -1.48 -10.73 -6.22
C ALA A 35 -0.25 -10.69 -5.29
N THR A 36 0.67 -9.74 -5.52
CA THR A 36 1.84 -9.53 -4.65
C THR A 36 1.38 -9.16 -3.24
N LEU A 37 0.51 -8.15 -3.10
CA LEU A 37 -0.03 -7.75 -1.79
C LEU A 37 -0.72 -8.92 -1.06
N ARG A 38 -1.58 -9.66 -1.77
CA ARG A 38 -2.27 -10.83 -1.23
C ARG A 38 -1.28 -11.89 -0.76
N ASN A 39 -0.27 -12.22 -1.58
CA ASN A 39 0.71 -13.25 -1.22
C ASN A 39 1.52 -12.86 0.01
N THR A 40 1.93 -11.59 0.12
CA THR A 40 2.61 -11.08 1.33
C THR A 40 1.73 -11.18 2.57
N ILE A 41 0.41 -10.95 2.44
CA ILE A 41 -0.54 -11.13 3.55
C ILE A 41 -0.63 -12.63 3.93
N VAL A 42 -0.69 -13.53 2.95
CA VAL A 42 -0.67 -14.99 3.21
C VAL A 42 0.62 -15.42 3.90
N GLU A 43 1.77 -14.92 3.46
CA GLU A 43 3.05 -15.19 4.13
C GLU A 43 3.04 -14.74 5.60
N ALA A 44 2.44 -13.58 5.89
CA ALA A 44 2.26 -13.11 7.26
C ALA A 44 1.28 -13.99 8.06
N GLN A 45 0.26 -14.58 7.44
CA GLN A 45 -0.62 -15.56 8.08
C GLN A 45 0.10 -16.87 8.37
N ASP A 46 0.92 -17.37 7.43
CA ASP A 46 1.72 -18.58 7.60
C ASP A 46 2.78 -18.42 8.68
N ALA A 47 3.38 -17.24 8.79
CA ALA A 47 4.27 -16.85 9.88
C ALA A 47 3.54 -16.62 11.23
N GLY A 48 2.20 -16.75 11.26
CA GLY A 48 1.39 -16.55 12.45
C GLY A 48 1.34 -15.09 12.92
N GLN A 49 1.68 -14.12 12.09
CA GLN A 49 1.66 -12.68 12.38
C GLN A 49 0.26 -12.08 12.17
N LEU A 50 -0.48 -12.60 11.20
CA LEU A 50 -1.88 -12.26 10.96
C LEU A 50 -2.79 -13.46 11.19
N ALA A 51 -4.06 -13.20 11.55
CA ALA A 51 -5.04 -14.24 11.76
C ALA A 51 -5.27 -15.09 10.49
N LYS A 52 -5.23 -16.42 10.60
CA LYS A 52 -5.42 -17.35 9.45
C LYS A 52 -6.80 -17.26 8.79
N GLY A 53 -7.82 -16.83 9.54
CA GLY A 53 -9.19 -16.67 9.01
C GLY A 53 -9.45 -15.34 8.30
N LEU A 54 -8.46 -14.43 8.26
CA LEU A 54 -8.57 -13.18 7.52
C LEU A 54 -8.59 -13.46 6.01
N ASP A 55 -9.50 -12.80 5.29
CA ASP A 55 -9.47 -12.76 3.83
C ASP A 55 -8.32 -11.88 3.33
N ALA A 56 -7.27 -12.53 2.83
CA ALA A 56 -6.09 -11.85 2.29
C ALA A 56 -6.39 -11.04 1.02
N THR A 57 -7.37 -11.46 0.21
CA THR A 57 -7.76 -10.75 -1.01
C THR A 57 -8.44 -9.43 -0.66
N GLN A 58 -9.35 -9.47 0.32
CA GLN A 58 -10.02 -8.27 0.82
C GLN A 58 -9.02 -7.27 1.43
N LEU A 59 -8.08 -7.73 2.26
CA LEU A 59 -7.08 -6.83 2.83
C LEU A 59 -6.13 -6.25 1.76
N ALA A 60 -5.73 -7.03 0.75
CA ALA A 60 -4.93 -6.53 -0.36
C ALA A 60 -5.66 -5.42 -1.15
N PHE A 61 -6.96 -5.59 -1.40
CA PHE A 61 -7.80 -4.58 -2.04
C PHE A 61 -7.87 -3.29 -1.22
N GLU A 62 -8.05 -3.39 0.09
CA GLU A 62 -8.11 -2.23 0.99
C GLU A 62 -6.79 -1.46 1.02
N VAL A 63 -5.65 -2.16 1.11
CA VAL A 63 -4.32 -1.54 1.06
C VAL A 63 -4.13 -0.78 -0.24
N ASN A 64 -4.39 -1.41 -1.39
CA ASN A 64 -4.30 -0.75 -2.69
C ASN A 64 -5.24 0.46 -2.80
N SER A 65 -6.45 0.38 -2.24
CA SER A 65 -7.41 1.50 -2.24
C SER A 65 -6.89 2.70 -1.45
N LEU A 66 -6.26 2.47 -0.30
CA LEU A 66 -5.66 3.52 0.53
C LEU A 66 -4.45 4.17 -0.16
N GLU A 67 -3.63 3.37 -0.87
CA GLU A 67 -2.52 3.89 -1.67
C GLU A 67 -2.99 4.77 -2.83
N LEU A 68 -4.02 4.32 -3.56
CA LEU A 68 -4.61 5.10 -4.65
C LEU A 68 -5.25 6.39 -4.14
N GLY A 69 -5.99 6.35 -3.03
CA GLY A 69 -6.57 7.53 -2.39
C GLY A 69 -5.49 8.55 -1.97
N ALA A 70 -4.41 8.09 -1.34
CA ALA A 70 -3.29 8.96 -0.97
C ALA A 70 -2.59 9.57 -2.19
N ASN A 71 -2.38 8.79 -3.25
CA ASN A 71 -1.82 9.30 -4.49
C ASN A 71 -2.72 10.38 -5.10
N TRP A 72 -4.04 10.16 -5.11
CA TRP A 72 -5.00 11.12 -5.64
C TRP A 72 -5.02 12.41 -4.83
N GLU A 73 -5.12 12.36 -3.50
CA GLU A 73 -5.09 13.57 -2.65
C GLU A 73 -3.78 14.35 -2.82
N PHE A 74 -2.65 13.65 -2.86
CA PHE A 74 -1.35 14.28 -3.07
C PHE A 74 -1.24 14.93 -4.45
N GLN A 75 -1.68 14.27 -5.52
CA GLN A 75 -1.58 14.83 -6.87
C GLN A 75 -2.57 15.97 -7.12
N LEU A 76 -3.82 15.83 -6.64
CA LEU A 76 -4.87 16.82 -6.90
C LEU A 76 -4.75 18.04 -5.99
N TYR A 77 -4.50 17.83 -4.70
CA TYR A 77 -4.47 18.90 -3.70
C TYR A 77 -3.07 19.31 -3.26
N GLY A 78 -2.04 18.57 -3.64
CA GLY A 78 -0.67 18.81 -3.14
C GLY A 78 -0.47 18.42 -1.67
N ASP A 79 -1.44 17.73 -1.05
CA ASP A 79 -1.41 17.46 0.39
C ASP A 79 -0.36 16.41 0.74
N GLN A 80 0.72 16.87 1.37
CA GLN A 80 1.83 16.03 1.85
C GLN A 80 1.41 15.07 2.98
N GLY A 81 0.32 15.39 3.69
CA GLY A 81 -0.24 14.59 4.77
C GLY A 81 -0.98 13.33 4.31
N SER A 82 -1.34 13.23 3.03
CA SER A 82 -2.09 12.10 2.45
C SER A 82 -1.42 10.75 2.72
N PHE A 83 -0.09 10.67 2.57
CA PHE A 83 0.65 9.45 2.83
C PHE A 83 0.73 9.09 4.32
N ALA A 84 0.72 10.07 5.22
CA ALA A 84 0.66 9.80 6.65
C ALA A 84 -0.71 9.19 7.02
N ARG A 85 -1.79 9.73 6.46
CA ARG A 85 -3.15 9.19 6.64
C ARG A 85 -3.27 7.76 6.12
N ALA A 86 -2.78 7.47 4.91
CA ALA A 86 -2.82 6.10 4.37
C ALA A 86 -1.99 5.12 5.20
N ARG A 87 -0.79 5.50 5.66
CA ARG A 87 0.00 4.65 6.57
C ARG A 87 -0.74 4.35 7.86
N GLU A 88 -1.40 5.35 8.45
CA GLU A 88 -2.18 5.16 9.67
C GLU A 88 -3.35 4.21 9.43
N ALA A 89 -4.13 4.44 8.36
CA ALA A 89 -5.26 3.59 8.01
C ALA A 89 -4.83 2.14 7.73
N ILE A 90 -3.74 1.92 6.98
CA ILE A 90 -3.18 0.59 6.74
C ILE A 90 -2.76 -0.06 8.06
N ARG A 91 -2.09 0.68 8.95
CA ARG A 91 -1.68 0.19 10.27
C ARG A 91 -2.88 -0.23 11.11
N GLU A 92 -3.95 0.57 11.15
CA GLU A 92 -5.17 0.23 11.88
C GLU A 92 -5.90 -0.98 11.29
N ARG A 93 -5.90 -1.14 9.96
CA ARG A 93 -6.45 -2.34 9.31
C ARG A 93 -5.65 -3.58 9.68
N LEU A 94 -4.32 -3.52 9.62
CA LEU A 94 -3.45 -4.62 10.03
C LEU A 94 -3.58 -4.95 11.53
N ALA A 95 -3.65 -3.93 12.39
CA ALA A 95 -3.77 -4.10 13.84
C ALA A 95 -5.03 -4.88 14.25
N ARG A 96 -6.14 -4.74 13.50
CA ARG A 96 -7.37 -5.50 13.74
C ARG A 96 -7.23 -7.01 13.55
N TYR A 97 -6.26 -7.45 12.75
CA TYR A 97 -6.04 -8.86 12.43
C TYR A 97 -4.69 -9.38 12.93
N ALA A 98 -3.90 -8.54 13.59
CA ALA A 98 -2.61 -8.90 14.14
C ALA A 98 -2.77 -9.90 15.29
N THR A 99 -1.99 -10.97 15.26
CA THR A 99 -1.86 -11.87 16.40
C THR A 99 -0.95 -11.27 17.46
N THR A 100 -0.80 -11.94 18.60
CA THR A 100 0.21 -11.60 19.61
C THR A 100 1.63 -11.53 19.03
N ALA A 101 1.95 -12.36 18.02
CA ALA A 101 3.25 -12.36 17.36
C ALA A 101 3.40 -11.20 16.36
N GLY A 102 2.33 -10.81 15.68
CA GLY A 102 2.35 -9.71 14.70
C GLY A 102 2.23 -8.31 15.30
N ALA A 103 1.53 -8.16 16.42
CA ALA A 103 1.28 -6.84 17.03
C ALA A 103 2.54 -6.01 17.29
N PRO A 104 3.67 -6.57 17.80
CA PRO A 104 4.91 -5.81 17.96
C PRO A 104 5.46 -5.25 16.63
N LEU A 105 5.30 -5.97 15.53
CA LEU A 105 5.86 -5.59 14.21
C LEU A 105 5.24 -4.30 13.65
N LEU A 106 4.01 -3.97 14.03
CA LEU A 106 3.31 -2.75 13.59
C LEU A 106 3.85 -1.47 14.24
N SER A 107 4.66 -1.59 15.28
CA SER A 107 5.25 -0.47 16.03
C SER A 107 6.73 -0.21 15.72
N LEU A 108 7.40 -1.14 15.02
CA LEU A 108 8.83 -1.09 14.74
C LEU A 108 9.24 0.02 13.74
N THR A 109 8.29 0.73 13.14
CA THR A 109 8.59 1.79 12.14
C THR A 109 9.14 3.09 12.75
N LYS A 110 9.25 3.21 14.08
CA LYS A 110 9.84 4.38 14.75
C LYS A 110 11.33 4.21 15.11
N THR A 111 12.24 3.96 14.16
CA THR A 111 13.67 4.29 14.41
C THR A 111 14.49 4.52 13.13
N LYS A 112 14.65 5.77 12.71
CA LYS A 112 15.94 6.36 12.25
C LYS A 112 15.90 7.87 12.49
N THR A 113 16.17 8.29 13.72
CA THR A 113 16.55 9.68 14.00
C THR A 113 17.89 9.94 13.31
N LYS A 114 17.90 10.77 12.25
CA LYS A 114 19.15 11.23 11.63
C LYS A 114 19.92 12.03 12.68
N GLN A 115 21.04 11.49 13.18
CA GLN A 115 22.05 12.30 13.86
C GLN A 115 22.69 13.23 12.81
N THR A 116 22.31 14.50 12.87
CA THR A 116 23.00 15.56 12.12
C THR A 116 24.36 15.77 12.76
N ARG A 117 25.43 15.26 12.13
CA ARG A 117 26.80 15.60 12.49
C ARG A 117 27.04 17.05 12.10
N VAL A 118 27.10 17.96 13.08
CA VAL A 118 27.62 19.32 12.89
C VAL A 118 29.10 19.18 12.53
N ARG A 119 29.48 19.59 11.32
CA ARG A 119 30.88 19.77 10.94
C ARG A 119 31.28 21.20 11.33
N THR A 120 32.19 21.28 12.28
CA THR A 120 33.10 22.41 12.53
C THR A 120 33.95 22.71 11.31
#